data_AF-A0A850DG92-F1
#
_entry.id   AF-A0A850DG92-F1
#
_cell.length_a   1.000
_cell.length_b   1.000
_cell.length_c   1.000
_cell.angle_alpha   90.00
_cell.angle_beta   90.00
_cell.angle_gamma   90.00
#
_symmetry.space_group_name_H-M   'P 1'
#
loop_
_entity.id
_entity.type
_entity.pdbx_description
1 polymer ?
#
loop_
_entity_poly.entity_id
_entity_poly.type
_entity_poly.pdbx_seq_one_letter_code
_entity_poly.pdbx_strand_id
1 'polypeptide(L)'
;PKATRPARLGQTPRYRVIPQWGLPDPPPAPPTVDKGDAASAPRLLGYVAAAYLAAAAAEFGRYLILLRNRTRLIDPWLLRLSDLTVLACSLLALTLAVVTAVVCVRALTEIRRAVFDAAGRSDPRSARQIALWCLVPGLNLVGPGLLLTEPARLVAPRALRAVRIWWGAWVLSAGIALTAFLWRWADSLQAMANGVAFTALADLAAAGVAVTTLWVMRELKGRNLIGRSPIPTRRVPAVGPVRPVIAEVRPAEPGEPSDSTSSTGNDDADRTDGRAAQEAAAS
;
A
#
# COMPACT_ATOMS: atom_id res chain seq x y z
N PRO A 1 -64.64 4.89 -6.42
CA PRO A 1 -63.27 5.22 -5.97
C PRO A 1 -62.75 6.50 -6.65
N LYS A 2 -62.68 7.61 -5.89
CA LYS A 2 -62.36 8.95 -6.41
C LYS A 2 -60.83 9.10 -6.49
N ALA A 3 -60.30 9.33 -7.69
CA ALA A 3 -58.85 9.49 -7.91
C ALA A 3 -58.34 10.80 -7.31
N THR A 4 -57.37 10.72 -6.39
CA THR A 4 -56.72 11.89 -5.79
C THR A 4 -55.66 12.43 -6.75
N ARG A 5 -55.79 13.69 -7.16
CA ARG A 5 -54.84 14.37 -8.05
C ARG A 5 -53.51 14.62 -7.31
N PRO A 6 -52.33 14.36 -7.90
CA PRO A 6 -51.06 14.62 -7.22
C PRO A 6 -50.87 16.12 -6.99
N ALA A 7 -50.40 16.48 -5.79
CA ALA A 7 -50.10 17.86 -5.42
C ALA A 7 -49.02 18.42 -6.37
N ARG A 8 -49.22 19.64 -6.87
CA ARG A 8 -48.20 20.34 -7.68
C ARG A 8 -46.98 20.56 -6.80
N LEU A 9 -45.82 20.07 -7.25
CA LEU A 9 -44.52 20.42 -6.66
C LEU A 9 -44.40 21.95 -6.66
N GLY A 10 -44.19 22.55 -5.49
CA GLY A 10 -44.01 24.01 -5.37
C GLY A 10 -42.78 24.49 -6.14
N GLN A 11 -42.64 25.82 -6.28
CA GLN A 11 -41.45 26.42 -6.90
C GLN A 11 -40.17 25.93 -6.20
N THR A 12 -39.16 25.56 -6.99
CA THR A 12 -37.83 25.24 -6.50
C THR A 12 -37.33 26.39 -5.61
N PRO A 13 -36.91 26.12 -4.36
CA PRO A 13 -36.45 27.16 -3.44
C PRO A 13 -35.34 28.01 -4.06
N ARG A 14 -35.55 29.32 -4.12
CA ARG A 14 -34.53 30.28 -4.57
C ARG A 14 -33.71 30.74 -3.37
N TYR A 15 -32.49 30.25 -3.26
CA TYR A 15 -31.55 30.71 -2.24
C TYR A 15 -30.81 31.96 -2.76
N ARG A 16 -30.77 33.02 -1.95
CA ARG A 16 -29.95 34.21 -2.23
C ARG A 16 -28.45 33.97 -2.08
N VAL A 17 -28.07 32.86 -1.44
CA VAL A 17 -26.69 32.51 -1.10
C VAL A 17 -26.45 31.06 -1.51
N ILE A 18 -25.24 30.76 -1.97
CA ILE A 18 -24.82 29.40 -2.31
C ILE A 18 -25.00 28.51 -1.07
N PRO A 19 -25.82 27.44 -1.14
CA PRO A 19 -26.05 26.57 0.01
C PRO A 19 -24.76 25.85 0.40
N GLN A 20 -24.43 25.91 1.69
CA GLN A 20 -23.22 25.28 2.25
C GLN A 20 -23.46 23.82 2.70
N TRP A 21 -24.61 23.24 2.35
CA TRP A 21 -24.99 21.86 2.69
C TRP A 21 -24.26 20.81 1.84
N GLY A 22 -23.23 21.20 1.10
CA GLY A 22 -22.34 20.25 0.44
C GLY A 22 -21.55 19.46 1.48
N LEU A 23 -21.27 18.19 1.20
CA LEU A 23 -20.33 17.40 1.99
C LEU A 23 -19.00 18.18 2.03
N PRO A 24 -18.53 18.63 3.21
CA PRO A 24 -17.23 19.28 3.30
C PRO A 24 -16.18 18.32 2.75
N ASP A 25 -15.50 18.71 1.67
CA ASP A 25 -14.39 17.94 1.11
C ASP A 25 -13.09 18.64 1.52
N PRO A 26 -12.54 18.34 2.72
CA PRO A 26 -11.30 18.95 3.14
C PRO A 26 -10.20 18.55 2.14
N PRO A 27 -9.37 19.51 1.70
CA PRO A 27 -8.26 19.20 0.82
C PRO A 27 -7.37 18.13 1.46
N PRO A 28 -6.80 17.20 0.68
CA PRO A 28 -5.91 16.18 1.20
C PRO A 28 -4.77 16.86 1.96
N ALA A 29 -4.54 16.41 3.20
CA ALA A 29 -3.48 16.96 4.03
C ALA A 29 -2.13 16.89 3.29
N PRO A 30 -1.31 17.96 3.34
CA PRO A 30 -0.01 17.95 2.68
C PRO A 30 0.84 16.79 3.22
N PRO A 31 1.67 16.16 2.36
CA PRO A 31 2.51 15.05 2.79
C PRO A 31 3.40 15.52 3.94
N THR A 32 3.27 14.87 5.09
CA THR A 32 4.16 15.13 6.21
C THR A 32 5.57 14.70 5.82
N VAL A 33 6.52 15.64 5.85
CA VAL A 33 7.93 15.32 5.67
C VAL A 33 8.36 14.46 6.85
N ASP A 34 8.66 13.18 6.58
CA ASP A 34 9.23 12.27 7.57
C ASP A 34 10.51 12.90 8.16
N LYS A 35 10.57 13.04 9.48
CA LYS A 35 11.78 13.46 10.22
C LYS A 35 12.31 12.28 11.02
N GLY A 36 13.61 12.30 11.33
CA GLY A 36 14.23 11.32 12.22
C GLY A 36 14.42 9.93 11.61
N ASP A 37 14.31 8.90 12.45
CA ASP A 37 14.66 7.51 12.10
C ASP A 37 13.69 6.90 11.08
N ALA A 38 12.42 7.34 11.07
CA ALA A 38 11.48 6.90 10.06
C ALA A 38 11.82 7.38 8.63
N ALA A 39 12.69 8.39 8.49
CA ALA A 39 13.21 8.84 7.19
C ALA A 39 14.47 8.08 6.75
N SER A 40 15.33 7.69 7.68
CA SER A 40 16.60 6.99 7.41
C SER A 40 16.41 5.47 7.22
N ALA A 41 15.46 4.86 7.95
CA ALA A 41 15.21 3.41 7.90
C ALA A 41 15.04 2.84 6.48
N PRO A 42 14.27 3.47 5.55
CA PRO A 42 14.15 2.96 4.19
C PRO A 42 15.46 2.89 3.41
N ARG A 43 16.37 3.85 3.63
CA ARG A 43 17.69 3.89 2.97
C ARG A 43 18.60 2.82 3.55
N LEU A 44 18.62 2.70 4.88
CA LEU A 44 19.38 1.68 5.59
C LEU A 44 18.96 0.26 5.21
N LEU A 45 17.65 -0.01 5.09
CA LEU A 45 17.15 -1.29 4.59
C LEU A 45 17.62 -1.57 3.16
N GLY A 46 17.72 -0.54 2.31
CA GLY A 46 18.31 -0.66 0.98
C GLY A 46 19.80 -1.05 1.02
N TYR A 47 20.58 -0.42 1.91
CA TYR A 47 21.98 -0.78 2.12
C TYR A 47 22.15 -2.20 2.68
N VAL A 48 21.30 -2.62 3.62
CA VAL A 48 21.29 -3.99 4.15
C VAL A 48 20.99 -5.01 3.06
N ALA A 49 19.96 -4.76 2.24
CA ALA A 49 19.64 -5.64 1.12
C ALA A 49 20.81 -5.74 0.13
N ALA A 50 21.44 -4.62 -0.21
CA ALA A 50 22.61 -4.60 -1.09
C ALA A 50 23.82 -5.34 -0.48
N ALA A 51 24.06 -5.18 0.84
CA ALA A 51 25.15 -5.84 1.53
C ALA A 51 24.97 -7.37 1.58
N TYR A 52 23.76 -7.86 1.86
CA TYR A 52 23.47 -9.29 1.80
C TYR A 52 23.52 -9.86 0.38
N LEU A 53 23.09 -9.10 -0.64
CA LEU A 53 23.29 -9.51 -2.03
C LEU A 53 24.78 -9.60 -2.40
N ALA A 54 25.60 -8.66 -1.92
CA ALA A 54 27.05 -8.70 -2.10
C ALA A 54 27.69 -9.90 -1.37
N ALA A 55 27.23 -10.23 -0.16
CA ALA A 55 27.66 -11.42 0.57
C ALA A 55 27.30 -12.72 -0.18
N ALA A 56 26.06 -12.84 -0.66
CA ALA A 56 25.64 -13.97 -1.50
C ALA A 56 26.49 -14.09 -2.78
N ALA A 57 26.81 -12.96 -3.43
CA ALA A 57 27.66 -12.93 -4.61
C ALA A 57 29.11 -13.35 -4.29
N ALA A 58 29.65 -12.93 -3.15
CA ALA A 58 30.98 -13.33 -2.68
C ALA A 58 31.04 -14.84 -2.41
N GLU A 59 30.01 -15.39 -1.75
CA GLU A 59 29.88 -16.84 -1.52
C GLU A 59 29.78 -17.63 -2.82
N PHE A 60 29.01 -17.12 -3.78
CA PHE A 60 28.93 -17.70 -5.11
C PHE A 60 30.27 -17.65 -5.85
N GLY A 61 31.01 -16.54 -5.75
CA GLY A 61 32.37 -16.41 -6.28
C GLY A 61 33.32 -17.45 -5.69
N ARG A 62 33.29 -17.62 -4.36
CA ARG A 62 34.05 -18.65 -3.65
C ARG A 62 33.71 -20.06 -4.15
N TYR A 63 32.42 -20.35 -4.33
CA TYR A 63 31.96 -21.62 -4.89
C TYR A 63 32.54 -21.89 -6.29
N LEU A 64 32.52 -20.89 -7.17
CA LEU A 64 33.08 -21.02 -8.52
C LEU A 64 34.60 -21.24 -8.51
N ILE A 65 35.32 -20.56 -7.61
CA ILE A 65 36.77 -20.76 -7.43
C ILE A 65 37.06 -22.20 -7.00
N LEU A 66 36.32 -22.74 -6.03
CA LEU A 66 36.50 -24.11 -5.56
C LEU A 66 36.15 -25.14 -6.63
N LEU A 67 35.09 -24.90 -7.41
CA LEU A 67 34.71 -25.77 -8.52
C LEU A 67 35.81 -25.81 -9.59
N ARG A 68 36.44 -24.66 -9.87
CA ARG A 68 37.57 -24.58 -10.80
C ARG A 68 38.83 -25.22 -10.23
N ASN A 69 39.09 -25.05 -8.93
CA ASN A 69 40.24 -25.65 -8.23
C ASN A 69 40.27 -27.18 -8.38
N ARG A 70 39.09 -27.81 -8.45
CA ARG A 70 38.96 -29.26 -8.67
C ARG A 70 39.61 -29.77 -9.97
N THR A 71 39.76 -28.92 -10.98
CA THR A 71 40.30 -29.29 -12.29
C THR A 71 41.63 -28.61 -12.62
N ARG A 72 42.01 -27.56 -11.88
CA ARG A 72 43.26 -26.82 -12.05
C ARG A 72 43.76 -26.34 -10.70
N LEU A 73 45.05 -26.50 -10.41
CA LEU A 73 45.65 -25.91 -9.21
C LEU A 73 45.54 -24.38 -9.31
N ILE A 74 44.82 -23.79 -8.36
CA ILE A 74 44.69 -22.33 -8.23
C ILE A 74 45.73 -21.84 -7.21
N ASP A 75 46.27 -20.65 -7.46
CA ASP A 75 47.18 -19.96 -6.56
C ASP A 75 46.57 -19.80 -5.14
N PRO A 76 47.26 -20.23 -4.07
CA PRO A 76 46.82 -20.05 -2.69
C PRO A 76 46.46 -18.60 -2.33
N TRP A 77 47.06 -17.61 -2.97
CA TRP A 77 46.73 -16.20 -2.72
C TRP A 77 45.29 -15.85 -3.14
N LEU A 78 44.82 -16.41 -4.26
CA LEU A 78 43.46 -16.17 -4.74
C LEU A 78 42.41 -16.77 -3.80
N LEU A 79 42.70 -17.93 -3.21
CA LEU A 79 41.83 -18.55 -2.19
C LEU A 79 41.71 -17.65 -0.96
N ARG A 80 42.84 -17.14 -0.44
CA ARG A 80 42.83 -16.22 0.72
C ARG A 80 42.05 -14.94 0.44
N LEU A 81 42.22 -14.36 -0.75
CA LEU A 81 41.48 -13.15 -1.14
C LEU A 81 39.97 -13.43 -1.19
N SER A 82 39.56 -14.60 -1.70
CA SER A 82 38.16 -15.03 -1.69
C SER A 82 37.61 -15.15 -0.27
N ASP A 83 38.33 -15.80 0.64
CA ASP A 83 37.90 -15.96 2.03
C ASP A 83 37.78 -14.62 2.76
N LEU A 84 38.75 -13.72 2.56
CA LEU A 84 38.70 -12.36 3.10
C LEU A 84 37.50 -11.57 2.55
N THR A 85 37.19 -11.72 1.26
CA THR A 85 36.04 -11.05 0.63
C THR A 85 34.72 -11.52 1.24
N VAL A 86 34.55 -12.85 1.39
CA VAL A 86 33.37 -13.43 2.04
C VAL A 86 33.25 -12.93 3.48
N LEU A 87 34.34 -13.02 4.26
CA LEU A 87 34.35 -12.56 5.65
C LEU A 87 33.98 -11.07 5.78
N ALA A 88 34.57 -10.22 4.95
CA ALA A 88 34.32 -8.78 4.97
C ALA A 88 32.86 -8.46 4.59
N CYS A 89 32.33 -9.07 3.54
CA CYS A 89 30.95 -8.88 3.12
C CYS A 89 29.95 -9.35 4.19
N SER A 90 30.15 -10.55 4.76
CA SER A 90 29.27 -11.07 5.82
C SER A 90 29.30 -10.19 7.08
N LEU A 91 30.48 -9.71 7.49
CA LEU A 91 30.61 -8.83 8.66
C LEU A 91 29.96 -7.47 8.41
N LEU A 92 30.16 -6.90 7.22
CA LEU A 92 29.52 -5.64 6.83
C LEU A 92 27.99 -5.79 6.79
N ALA A 93 27.47 -6.87 6.20
CA ALA A 93 26.04 -7.13 6.12
C ALA A 93 25.43 -7.30 7.52
N LEU A 94 26.08 -8.06 8.40
CA LEU A 94 25.63 -8.27 9.78
C LEU A 94 25.63 -6.98 10.59
N THR A 95 26.70 -6.18 10.51
CA THR A 95 26.80 -4.91 11.25
C THR A 95 25.74 -3.91 10.78
N LEU A 96 25.55 -3.77 9.46
CA LEU A 96 24.48 -2.96 8.89
C LEU A 96 23.10 -3.46 9.33
N ALA A 97 22.87 -4.77 9.36
CA ALA A 97 21.59 -5.34 9.78
C ALA A 97 21.27 -5.00 11.25
N VAL A 98 22.24 -5.11 12.16
CA VAL A 98 22.05 -4.76 13.58
C VAL A 98 21.75 -3.28 13.76
N VAL A 99 22.53 -2.39 13.12
CA VAL A 99 22.28 -0.94 13.19
C VAL A 99 20.89 -0.62 12.62
N THR A 100 20.55 -1.20 11.48
CA THR A 100 19.25 -1.00 10.82
C THR A 100 18.10 -1.51 11.66
N ALA A 101 18.26 -2.63 12.37
CA ALA A 101 17.21 -3.16 13.26
C ALA A 101 16.84 -2.15 14.35
N VAL A 102 17.82 -1.50 14.97
CA VAL A 102 17.57 -0.46 15.99
C VAL A 102 16.83 0.74 15.39
N VAL A 103 17.25 1.20 14.21
CA VAL A 103 16.58 2.31 13.51
C VAL A 103 15.15 1.92 13.10
N CYS A 104 14.93 0.69 12.64
CA CYS A 104 13.61 0.17 12.31
C CYS A 104 12.68 0.11 13.53
N VAL A 105 13.18 -0.24 14.72
CA VAL A 105 12.38 -0.23 15.96
C VAL A 105 11.95 1.19 16.32
N ARG A 106 12.87 2.17 16.20
CA ARG A 106 12.57 3.58 16.45
C ARG A 106 11.55 4.11 15.44
N ALA A 107 11.79 3.85 14.15
CA ALA A 107 10.87 4.18 13.07
C ALA A 107 9.49 3.52 13.23
N LEU A 108 9.42 2.27 13.68
CA LEU A 108 8.16 1.56 13.94
C LEU A 108 7.38 2.24 15.05
N THR A 109 8.06 2.67 16.11
CA THR A 109 7.42 3.40 17.23
C THR A 109 6.82 4.73 16.75
N GLU A 110 7.54 5.46 15.89
CA GLU A 110 7.05 6.71 15.29
C GLU A 110 5.84 6.47 14.37
N ILE A 111 5.92 5.46 13.48
CA ILE A 111 4.83 5.10 12.57
C ILE A 111 3.58 4.67 13.35
N ARG A 112 3.75 3.85 14.39
CA ARG A 112 2.63 3.40 15.22
C ARG A 112 1.91 4.57 15.86
N ARG A 113 2.65 5.48 16.52
CA ARG A 113 2.07 6.69 17.12
C ARG A 113 1.25 7.48 16.10
N ALA A 114 1.81 7.75 14.93
CA ALA A 114 1.10 8.48 13.87
C ALA A 114 -0.18 7.77 13.40
N VAL A 115 -0.16 6.44 13.25
CA VAL A 115 -1.34 5.66 12.84
C VAL A 115 -2.42 5.64 13.93
N PHE A 116 -2.05 5.49 15.19
CA PHE A 116 -2.99 5.49 16.31
C PHE A 116 -3.57 6.88 16.54
N ASP A 117 -2.76 7.94 16.48
CA ASP A 117 -3.19 9.33 16.62
C ASP A 117 -4.20 9.70 15.51
N ALA A 118 -3.94 9.27 14.26
CA ALA A 118 -4.88 9.46 13.15
C ALA A 118 -6.22 8.72 13.34
N ALA A 119 -6.23 7.63 14.14
CA ALA A 119 -7.43 6.91 14.52
C ALA A 119 -8.09 7.44 15.81
N GLY A 120 -7.57 8.54 16.39
CA GLY A 120 -8.07 9.13 17.64
C GLY A 120 -7.80 8.26 18.87
N ARG A 121 -6.76 7.42 18.85
CA ARG A 121 -6.41 6.50 19.94
C ARG A 121 -4.95 6.69 20.34
N SER A 122 -4.62 6.43 21.60
CA SER A 122 -3.21 6.34 22.02
C SER A 122 -2.66 4.93 21.79
N ASP A 123 -1.38 4.81 21.43
CA ASP A 123 -0.72 3.51 21.28
C ASP A 123 -0.67 2.80 22.65
N PRO A 124 -1.24 1.59 22.79
CA PRO A 124 -1.24 0.85 24.05
C PRO A 124 0.13 0.30 24.45
N ARG A 125 1.14 0.33 23.56
CA ARG A 125 2.46 -0.27 23.80
C ARG A 125 3.52 0.80 24.06
N SER A 126 4.32 0.58 25.10
CA SER A 126 5.49 1.42 25.37
C SER A 126 6.63 1.14 24.38
N ALA A 127 7.46 2.15 24.09
CA ALA A 127 8.62 2.00 23.21
C ALA A 127 9.62 0.92 23.70
N ARG A 128 9.75 0.77 25.04
CA ARG A 128 10.59 -0.28 25.65
C ARG A 128 10.06 -1.67 25.38
N GLN A 129 8.74 -1.87 25.45
CA GLN A 129 8.14 -3.16 25.10
C GLN A 129 8.36 -3.45 23.61
N ILE A 130 8.13 -2.48 22.73
CA ILE A 130 8.39 -2.65 21.28
C ILE A 130 9.85 -3.08 21.05
N ALA A 131 10.82 -2.40 21.69
CA ALA A 131 12.23 -2.76 21.59
C ALA A 131 12.52 -4.17 22.13
N LEU A 132 11.93 -4.55 23.27
CA LEU A 132 12.11 -5.87 23.87
C LEU A 132 11.63 -6.99 22.93
N TRP A 133 10.42 -6.85 22.39
CA TRP A 133 9.82 -7.85 21.50
C TRP A 133 10.54 -7.94 20.14
N CYS A 134 11.21 -6.89 19.69
CA CYS A 134 11.91 -6.87 18.40
C CYS A 134 13.41 -7.16 18.48
N LEU A 135 14.10 -6.83 19.59
CA LEU A 135 15.55 -6.95 19.67
C LEU A 135 16.02 -8.17 20.48
N VAL A 136 15.18 -8.71 21.36
CA VAL A 136 15.54 -9.89 22.15
C VAL A 136 15.44 -11.15 21.27
N PRO A 137 16.54 -11.92 21.12
CA PRO A 137 16.51 -13.20 20.41
C PRO A 137 15.44 -14.13 21.00
N GLY A 138 14.76 -14.91 20.15
CA GLY A 138 13.60 -15.71 20.55
C GLY A 138 12.29 -14.92 20.51
N LEU A 139 12.18 -13.81 21.26
CA LEU A 139 10.99 -12.94 21.19
C LEU A 139 10.81 -12.32 19.79
N ASN A 140 11.93 -11.97 19.14
CA ASN A 140 11.98 -11.42 17.78
C ASN A 140 11.36 -12.33 16.70
N LEU A 141 11.18 -13.63 16.96
CA LEU A 141 10.48 -14.51 16.01
C LEU A 141 8.99 -14.19 15.90
N VAL A 142 8.36 -13.72 16.98
CA VAL A 142 6.91 -13.51 17.07
C VAL A 142 6.56 -12.02 17.22
N GLY A 143 7.35 -11.29 17.99
CA GLY A 143 7.10 -9.90 18.38
C GLY A 143 6.79 -8.96 17.22
N PRO A 144 7.68 -8.83 16.23
CA PRO A 144 7.47 -7.96 15.08
C PRO A 144 6.17 -8.27 14.31
N GLY A 145 5.85 -9.55 14.12
CA GLY A 145 4.62 -9.95 13.43
C GLY A 145 3.38 -9.44 14.15
N LEU A 146 3.31 -9.64 15.47
CA LEU A 146 2.22 -9.13 16.29
C LEU A 146 2.14 -7.59 16.23
N LEU A 147 3.27 -6.92 16.46
CA LEU A 147 3.37 -5.45 16.53
C LEU A 147 3.08 -4.75 15.20
N LEU A 148 3.31 -5.41 14.06
CA LEU A 148 2.98 -4.86 12.74
C LEU A 148 1.51 -5.08 12.38
N THR A 149 0.86 -6.15 12.87
CA THR A 149 -0.55 -6.40 12.56
C THR A 149 -1.50 -5.38 13.20
N GLU A 150 -1.18 -4.87 14.39
CA GLU A 150 -2.00 -3.88 15.10
C GLU A 150 -2.24 -2.59 14.27
N PRO A 151 -1.19 -1.85 13.84
CA PRO A 151 -1.37 -0.66 13.00
C PRO A 151 -1.87 -1.02 11.60
N ALA A 152 -1.48 -2.17 11.04
CA ALA A 152 -1.91 -2.56 9.70
C ALA A 152 -3.44 -2.74 9.57
N ARG A 153 -4.13 -3.14 10.66
CA ARG A 153 -5.60 -3.22 10.70
C ARG A 153 -6.27 -1.85 10.59
N LEU A 154 -5.62 -0.80 11.08
CA LEU A 154 -6.14 0.56 11.06
C LEU A 154 -5.90 1.26 9.73
N VAL A 155 -4.84 0.90 9.02
CA VAL A 155 -4.46 1.56 7.74
C VAL A 155 -5.28 1.03 6.56
N ALA A 156 -5.10 -0.25 6.18
CA ALA A 156 -5.77 -0.83 5.02
C ALA A 156 -5.60 -2.36 4.93
N PRO A 157 -6.52 -3.08 4.25
CA PRO A 157 -6.38 -4.52 3.99
C PRO A 157 -5.11 -4.91 3.22
N ARG A 158 -4.57 -4.01 2.39
CA ARG A 158 -3.29 -4.20 1.69
C ARG A 158 -2.09 -4.26 2.66
N ALA A 159 -2.09 -3.43 3.71
CA ALA A 159 -1.04 -3.43 4.72
C ALA A 159 -1.01 -4.77 5.48
N LEU A 160 -2.18 -5.35 5.78
CA LEU A 160 -2.26 -6.68 6.39
C LEU A 160 -1.70 -7.79 5.51
N ARG A 161 -1.98 -7.76 4.20
CA ARG A 161 -1.37 -8.71 3.26
C ARG A 161 0.14 -8.56 3.22
N ALA A 162 0.64 -7.32 3.24
CA ALA A 162 2.07 -7.05 3.28
C ALA A 162 2.73 -7.63 4.53
N VAL A 163 2.14 -7.40 5.70
CA VAL A 163 2.62 -7.96 6.97
C VAL A 163 2.61 -9.49 6.98
N ARG A 164 1.59 -10.14 6.40
CA ARG A 164 1.54 -11.61 6.30
C ARG A 164 2.64 -12.18 5.41
N ILE A 165 2.86 -11.60 4.25
CA ILE A 165 3.92 -12.02 3.32
C ILE A 165 5.29 -11.81 3.96
N TRP A 166 5.49 -10.64 4.57
CA TRP A 166 6.70 -10.32 5.33
C TRP A 166 6.95 -11.33 6.45
N TRP A 167 5.92 -11.69 7.23
CA TRP A 167 6.04 -12.67 8.31
C TRP A 167 6.40 -14.07 7.79
N GLY A 168 5.82 -14.49 6.66
CA GLY A 168 6.21 -15.72 5.97
C GLY A 168 7.67 -15.70 5.54
N ALA A 169 8.13 -14.60 4.94
CA ALA A 169 9.53 -14.43 4.54
C ALA A 169 10.49 -14.42 5.74
N TRP A 170 10.09 -13.81 6.86
CA TRP A 170 10.84 -13.78 8.11
C TRP A 170 11.04 -15.19 8.70
N VAL A 171 9.95 -15.96 8.82
CA VAL A 171 10.00 -17.34 9.34
C VAL A 171 10.80 -18.25 8.41
N LEU A 172 10.62 -18.12 7.09
CA LEU A 172 11.39 -18.87 6.12
C LEU A 172 12.89 -18.55 6.22
N SER A 173 13.26 -17.27 6.31
CA SER A 173 14.64 -16.82 6.45
C SER A 173 15.27 -17.36 7.75
N ALA A 174 14.55 -17.30 8.87
CA ALA A 174 14.99 -17.87 10.14
C ALA A 174 15.21 -19.39 10.04
N GLY A 175 14.32 -20.12 9.35
CA GLY A 175 14.45 -21.55 9.11
C GLY A 175 15.67 -21.90 8.24
N ILE A 176 15.92 -21.12 7.18
CA ILE A 176 17.11 -21.28 6.32
C ILE A 176 18.39 -21.00 7.13
N ALA A 177 18.42 -19.91 7.90
CA ALA A 177 19.57 -19.56 8.73
C ALA A 177 19.86 -20.62 9.80
N LEU A 178 18.82 -21.15 10.45
CA LEU A 178 18.96 -22.25 11.40
C LEU A 178 19.47 -23.51 10.72
N THR A 179 18.96 -23.84 9.54
CA THR A 179 19.41 -25.00 8.76
C THR A 179 20.89 -24.85 8.41
N ALA A 180 21.31 -23.69 7.89
CA ALA A 180 22.70 -23.39 7.57
C ALA A 180 23.61 -23.46 8.81
N PHE A 181 23.12 -23.00 9.97
CA PHE A 181 23.84 -23.09 11.24
C PHE A 181 24.01 -24.54 11.71
N LEU A 182 22.94 -25.35 11.68
CA LEU A 182 23.00 -26.76 12.06
C LEU A 182 23.87 -27.57 11.10
N TRP A 183 23.86 -27.23 9.81
CA TRP A 183 24.69 -27.88 8.80
C TRP A 183 26.19 -27.70 9.03
N ARG A 184 26.59 -26.66 9.76
CA ARG A 184 27.99 -26.43 10.16
C ARG A 184 28.55 -27.61 10.99
N TRP A 185 27.68 -28.36 11.67
CA TRP A 185 28.04 -29.47 12.54
C TRP A 185 27.93 -30.85 11.85
N ALA A 186 27.62 -30.89 10.55
CA ALA A 186 27.51 -32.15 9.80
C ALA A 186 28.88 -32.55 9.18
N ASP A 187 29.45 -33.67 9.62
CA ASP A 187 30.82 -34.11 9.29
C ASP A 187 30.98 -34.85 7.95
N SER A 188 30.06 -34.69 6.98
CA SER A 188 30.17 -35.40 5.69
C SER A 188 30.87 -34.56 4.60
N LEU A 189 31.67 -35.22 3.75
CA LEU A 189 32.33 -34.58 2.58
C LEU A 189 31.33 -33.94 1.60
N GLN A 190 30.09 -34.43 1.55
CA GLN A 190 29.00 -33.80 0.80
C GLN A 190 28.36 -32.62 1.56
N ALA A 191 28.43 -32.59 2.89
CA ALA A 191 27.95 -31.47 3.70
C ALA A 191 28.79 -30.21 3.49
N MET A 192 30.11 -30.35 3.29
CA MET A 192 31.00 -29.20 3.04
C MET A 192 30.74 -28.54 1.67
N ALA A 193 30.36 -29.30 0.65
CA ALA A 193 29.99 -28.77 -0.67
C ALA A 193 28.61 -28.07 -0.66
N ASN A 194 27.64 -28.59 0.10
CA ASN A 194 26.32 -27.96 0.24
C ASN A 194 26.34 -26.71 1.14
N GLY A 195 27.34 -26.57 2.01
CA GLY A 195 27.44 -25.46 2.95
C GLY A 195 27.44 -24.08 2.29
N VAL A 196 28.12 -23.92 1.14
CA VAL A 196 28.18 -22.64 0.41
C VAL A 196 26.83 -22.28 -0.22
N ALA A 197 26.11 -23.27 -0.75
CA ALA A 197 24.78 -23.04 -1.30
C ALA A 197 23.79 -22.62 -0.21
N PHE A 198 23.89 -23.22 0.99
CA PHE A 198 23.06 -22.83 2.13
C PHE A 198 23.38 -21.45 2.68
N THR A 199 24.65 -21.04 2.76
CA THR A 199 25.01 -19.68 3.20
C THR A 199 24.57 -18.64 2.18
N ALA A 200 24.80 -18.86 0.88
CA ALA A 200 24.31 -17.97 -0.17
C ALA A 200 22.77 -17.86 -0.15
N LEU A 201 22.05 -18.98 0.07
CA LEU A 201 20.59 -18.96 0.20
C LEU A 201 20.13 -18.19 1.45
N ALA A 202 20.84 -18.31 2.57
CA ALA A 202 20.56 -17.56 3.79
C ALA A 202 20.74 -16.04 3.57
N ASP A 203 21.83 -15.65 2.89
CA ASP A 203 22.07 -14.24 2.54
C ASP A 203 20.99 -13.69 1.59
N LEU A 204 20.58 -14.45 0.58
CA LEU A 204 19.47 -14.08 -0.29
C LEU A 204 18.14 -13.95 0.47
N ALA A 205 17.86 -14.87 1.40
CA ALA A 205 16.67 -14.80 2.24
C ALA A 205 16.71 -13.57 3.17
N ALA A 206 17.87 -13.23 3.73
CA ALA A 206 18.07 -12.02 4.53
C ALA A 206 17.87 -10.74 3.71
N ALA A 207 18.36 -10.69 2.47
CA ALA A 207 18.09 -9.60 1.53
C ALA A 207 16.59 -9.47 1.24
N GLY A 208 15.90 -10.59 1.01
CA GLY A 208 14.45 -10.63 0.81
C GLY A 208 13.67 -10.12 2.02
N VAL A 209 14.10 -10.46 3.24
CA VAL A 209 13.54 -9.91 4.48
C VAL A 209 13.74 -8.40 4.55
N ALA A 210 14.91 -7.86 4.21
CA ALA A 210 15.15 -6.42 4.22
C ALA A 210 14.23 -5.68 3.23
N VAL A 211 14.05 -6.22 2.02
CA VAL A 211 13.15 -5.66 0.99
C VAL A 211 11.69 -5.73 1.42
N THR A 212 11.24 -6.85 1.96
CA THR A 212 9.86 -6.98 2.45
C THR A 212 9.60 -6.12 3.69
N THR A 213 10.61 -5.91 4.55
CA THR A 213 10.51 -4.96 5.69
C THR A 213 10.33 -3.54 5.17
N LEU A 214 11.12 -3.15 4.17
CA LEU A 214 10.99 -1.86 3.50
C LEU A 214 9.60 -1.68 2.88
N TRP A 215 9.06 -2.72 2.26
CA TRP A 215 7.71 -2.72 1.71
C TRP A 215 6.65 -2.47 2.79
N VAL A 216 6.69 -3.21 3.90
CA VAL A 216 5.76 -3.04 5.02
C VAL A 216 5.82 -1.62 5.58
N MET A 217 7.03 -1.07 5.79
CA MET A 217 7.18 0.30 6.28
C MET A 217 6.57 1.33 5.31
N ARG A 218 6.70 1.12 4.00
CA ARG A 218 6.09 2.00 2.99
C ARG A 218 4.57 1.88 3.00
N GLU A 219 4.02 0.67 3.06
CA GLU A 219 2.57 0.42 3.09
C GLU A 219 1.91 0.99 4.35
N LEU A 220 2.56 0.88 5.52
CA LEU A 220 2.06 1.49 6.76
C LEU A 220 2.01 3.02 6.68
N LYS A 221 2.91 3.62 5.90
CA LYS A 221 2.89 5.07 5.58
C LYS A 221 1.99 5.41 4.38
N GLY A 222 1.17 4.47 3.92
CA GLY A 222 0.28 4.65 2.79
C GLY A 222 0.97 4.66 1.41
N ARG A 223 2.30 4.52 1.33
CA ARG A 223 3.08 4.51 0.08
C ARG A 223 3.18 3.10 -0.51
N ASN A 224 3.31 3.01 -1.83
CA ASN A 224 3.59 1.75 -2.51
C ASN A 224 5.09 1.38 -2.43
N LEU A 225 5.47 0.20 -2.95
CA LEU A 225 6.86 -0.28 -2.97
C LEU A 225 7.83 0.72 -3.64
N ILE A 226 7.38 1.45 -4.66
CA ILE A 226 8.18 2.44 -5.41
C ILE A 226 8.26 3.79 -4.65
N GLY A 227 7.50 3.95 -3.56
CA GLY A 227 7.44 5.17 -2.76
C GLY A 227 6.41 6.18 -3.25
N ARG A 228 5.59 5.84 -4.25
CA ARG A 228 4.47 6.68 -4.69
C ARG A 228 3.28 6.50 -3.74
N SER A 229 2.66 7.60 -3.38
CA SER A 229 1.35 7.57 -2.74
C SER A 229 0.32 7.17 -3.80
N PRO A 230 -0.51 6.13 -3.55
CA PRO A 230 -1.63 5.85 -4.42
C PRO A 230 -2.50 7.10 -4.53
N ILE A 231 -2.86 7.47 -5.76
CA ILE A 231 -3.83 8.53 -5.99
C ILE A 231 -5.12 8.09 -5.29
N PRO A 232 -5.67 8.87 -4.35
CA PRO A 232 -6.92 8.49 -3.69
C PRO A 232 -8.04 8.47 -4.72
N THR A 233 -8.37 7.29 -5.23
CA THR A 233 -9.55 7.12 -6.10
C THR A 233 -10.78 7.16 -5.20
N ARG A 234 -11.45 8.32 -5.14
CA ARG A 234 -12.73 8.48 -4.45
C ARG A 234 -13.76 7.59 -5.14
N ARG A 235 -14.06 6.44 -4.54
CA ARG A 235 -15.14 5.56 -5.00
C ARG A 235 -16.44 6.06 -4.40
N VAL A 236 -17.27 6.69 -5.22
CA VAL A 236 -18.62 7.08 -4.83
C VAL A 236 -19.51 5.83 -4.95
N PRO A 237 -20.38 5.52 -3.97
CA PRO A 237 -21.37 4.47 -4.16
C PRO A 237 -22.18 4.78 -5.42
N ALA A 238 -22.18 3.88 -6.39
CA ALA A 238 -23.03 4.03 -7.57
C ALA A 238 -24.49 3.92 -7.10
N VAL A 239 -25.23 5.02 -7.14
CA VAL A 239 -26.64 5.04 -6.76
C VAL A 239 -27.46 4.52 -7.94
N GLY A 240 -27.66 3.20 -8.01
CA GLY A 240 -28.55 2.53 -8.97
C GLY A 240 -28.22 2.79 -10.46
N PRO A 241 -28.98 2.19 -11.39
CA PRO A 241 -28.82 2.48 -12.80
C PRO A 241 -29.16 3.95 -13.06
N VAL A 242 -28.24 4.67 -13.70
CA VAL A 242 -28.45 6.05 -14.16
C VAL A 242 -29.64 6.04 -15.11
N ARG A 243 -30.81 6.49 -14.64
CA ARG A 243 -31.90 6.85 -15.54
C ARG A 243 -31.54 8.21 -16.15
N PRO A 244 -31.30 8.31 -17.46
CA PRO A 244 -31.11 9.61 -18.09
C PRO A 244 -32.42 10.39 -17.96
N VAL A 245 -32.45 11.34 -17.01
CA VAL A 245 -33.59 12.27 -16.83
C VAL A 245 -33.53 13.39 -17.87
N ILE A 246 -32.35 13.63 -18.43
CA ILE A 246 -32.13 14.60 -19.49
C ILE A 246 -32.20 13.83 -20.81
N ALA A 247 -33.20 14.13 -21.63
CA ALA A 247 -33.23 13.67 -23.01
C ALA A 247 -31.96 14.17 -23.71
N GLU A 248 -31.27 13.30 -24.45
CA GLU A 248 -30.13 13.70 -25.26
C GLU A 248 -30.50 14.92 -26.08
N VAL A 249 -29.72 15.99 -25.94
CA VAL A 249 -29.85 17.18 -26.77
C VAL A 249 -29.49 16.74 -28.19
N ARG A 250 -30.50 16.38 -28.97
CA ARG A 250 -30.34 16.21 -30.41
C ARG A 250 -30.01 17.58 -30.98
N PRO A 251 -28.93 17.72 -31.75
CA PRO A 251 -28.72 18.92 -32.56
C PRO A 251 -29.99 19.17 -33.37
N ALA A 252 -30.50 20.40 -33.35
CA ALA A 252 -31.61 20.77 -34.23
C ALA A 252 -31.18 20.52 -35.68
N GLU A 253 -31.97 19.75 -36.43
CA GLU A 253 -31.72 19.59 -37.86
C GLU A 253 -31.79 20.97 -38.53
N PRO A 254 -30.81 21.35 -39.37
CA PRO A 254 -30.85 22.63 -40.04
C PRO A 254 -31.94 22.60 -41.12
N GLY A 255 -33.10 23.18 -40.80
CA GLY A 255 -34.06 23.62 -41.80
C GLY A 255 -35.48 23.12 -41.63
N GLU A 256 -36.19 23.62 -40.63
CA GLU A 256 -37.62 23.90 -40.75
C GLU A 256 -37.93 25.25 -40.08
N PRO A 257 -38.44 26.26 -40.80
CA PRO A 257 -38.78 27.55 -40.23
C PRO A 257 -40.05 27.41 -39.39
N SER A 258 -39.90 27.39 -38.06
CA SER A 258 -41.03 27.69 -37.17
C SER A 258 -41.20 29.20 -37.11
N ASP A 259 -42.21 29.69 -37.83
CA ASP A 259 -42.80 31.01 -37.63
C ASP A 259 -43.27 31.12 -36.18
N SER A 260 -42.48 31.78 -35.34
CA SER A 260 -42.94 32.31 -34.06
C SER A 260 -43.06 33.83 -34.19
N THR A 261 -44.10 34.28 -34.87
CA THR A 261 -44.57 35.65 -34.76
C THR A 261 -45.36 35.80 -33.46
N SER A 262 -45.05 36.87 -32.73
CA SER A 262 -45.90 37.52 -31.72
C SER A 262 -46.04 36.75 -30.38
N SER A 263 -46.19 37.38 -29.22
CA SER A 263 -46.43 38.76 -28.87
C SER A 263 -46.15 38.89 -27.37
N THR A 264 -45.50 39.98 -26.96
CA THR A 264 -45.63 40.57 -25.64
C THR A 264 -47.13 40.74 -25.30
N GLY A 265 -47.55 40.47 -24.06
CA GLY A 265 -48.93 40.77 -23.67
C GLY A 265 -49.32 40.17 -22.34
N ASN A 266 -49.22 40.99 -21.30
CA ASN A 266 -49.74 40.74 -19.97
C ASN A 266 -51.26 40.99 -19.95
N ASP A 267 -51.94 40.13 -19.19
CA ASP A 267 -53.24 40.27 -18.51
C ASP A 267 -54.61 40.35 -19.23
N ASP A 268 -55.50 39.54 -18.63
CA ASP A 268 -56.96 39.65 -18.43
C ASP A 268 -57.92 39.66 -19.63
N ALA A 269 -58.80 38.64 -19.69
CA ALA A 269 -60.24 38.83 -19.48
C ALA A 269 -61.04 37.52 -19.50
N ASP A 270 -62.12 37.60 -18.74
CA ASP A 270 -63.16 36.65 -18.37
C ASP A 270 -64.11 36.28 -19.54
N ARG A 271 -64.73 35.09 -19.39
CA ARG A 271 -66.08 34.69 -19.87
C ARG A 271 -66.52 34.89 -21.34
N THR A 272 -66.92 33.79 -21.97
CA THR A 272 -68.33 33.37 -22.22
C THR A 272 -68.31 32.22 -23.24
N ASP A 273 -68.67 31.00 -22.85
CA ASP A 273 -70.02 30.39 -22.95
C ASP A 273 -70.62 30.33 -24.37
N GLY A 274 -70.89 29.10 -24.82
CA GLY A 274 -72.14 28.82 -25.52
C GLY A 274 -72.08 28.35 -26.98
N ARG A 275 -72.17 27.02 -27.13
CA ARG A 275 -73.21 26.35 -27.95
C ARG A 275 -72.93 26.14 -29.44
N ALA A 276 -72.56 24.89 -29.77
CA ALA A 276 -73.18 24.16 -30.87
C ALA A 276 -73.28 22.68 -30.46
N ALA A 277 -74.40 22.36 -29.80
CA ALA A 277 -74.95 21.01 -29.79
C ALA A 277 -75.72 20.83 -31.10
N GLN A 278 -75.31 19.88 -31.94
CA GLN A 278 -76.17 18.96 -32.69
C GLN A 278 -75.37 18.29 -33.80
N GLU A 279 -74.83 17.12 -33.49
CA GLU A 279 -74.84 16.01 -34.42
C GLU A 279 -75.52 14.85 -33.67
N ALA A 280 -76.81 14.70 -33.94
CA ALA A 280 -77.64 13.60 -33.49
C ALA A 280 -77.86 12.66 -34.68
N ALA A 281 -78.04 11.38 -34.37
CA ALA A 281 -78.57 10.31 -35.22
C ALA A 281 -77.58 9.57 -36.14
N ALA A 282 -76.99 8.48 -35.61
CA ALA A 282 -76.98 7.17 -36.26
C ALA A 282 -76.67 6.05 -35.26
N SER A 283 -77.65 5.16 -35.08
CA SER A 283 -77.65 3.87 -34.34
C SER A 283 -77.98 3.91 -32.84
#